data_AF-D6PPM1-F1
#
_entry.id   AF-D6PPM1-F1
#
_cell.length_a   1.000
_cell.length_b   1.000
_cell.length_c   1.000
_cell.angle_alpha   90.00
_cell.angle_beta   90.00
_cell.angle_gamma   90.00
#
_symmetry.space_group_name_H-M   'P 1'
#
loop_
_entity.id
_entity.type
_entity.pdbx_description
1 polymer ?
#
loop_
_entity_poly.entity_id
_entity_poly.type
_entity_poly.pdbx_seq_one_letter_code
_entity_poly.pdbx_strand_id
1 'polypeptide(L)'
;AVACDGSQSKIPAQENSPQPPKDAAAARKYHGPLFDFPFFTRKHDTYGSATANANNNLTLAYDIKDLICEEGAEFFNKKRTDCLKKINGLLAKNLERKRIRPDLVLRLQIEEKKLRLSDLQSRVRDEVDRQQQEIMSMPDRPYRKFVRLCERQRLEMNRQV
;
A
#
# COMPACT_ATOMS: atom_id res chain seq x y z
N ALA A 1 40.29 12.06 47.68
CA ALA A 1 41.41 11.23 48.16
C ALA A 1 41.13 9.79 47.82
N VAL A 2 42.02 9.20 47.02
CA VAL A 2 42.52 7.81 46.96
C VAL A 2 42.98 7.64 45.51
N ALA A 3 44.28 7.82 45.33
CA ALA A 3 45.02 7.40 44.16
C ALA A 3 45.40 5.92 44.34
N CYS A 4 45.64 5.23 43.22
CA CYS A 4 46.73 4.26 43.00
C CYS A 4 46.45 3.49 41.70
N ASP A 5 47.40 2.94 40.95
CA ASP A 5 48.73 3.32 40.47
C ASP A 5 49.12 2.18 39.49
N GLY A 6 50.03 2.44 38.55
CA GLY A 6 50.81 1.42 37.82
C GLY A 6 50.10 0.77 36.62
N SER A 7 50.73 0.56 35.46
CA SER A 7 52.15 0.31 35.24
C SER A 7 52.50 0.38 33.74
N GLN A 8 53.75 0.80 33.49
CA GLN A 8 54.44 0.89 32.21
C GLN A 8 54.68 -0.47 31.54
N SER A 9 54.84 -0.48 30.21
CA SER A 9 55.81 -1.34 29.48
C SER A 9 55.96 -0.83 28.03
N LYS A 10 57.04 -0.11 27.68
CA LYS A 10 58.32 -0.56 27.08
C LYS A 10 58.28 -0.82 25.55
N ILE A 11 58.81 0.16 24.80
CA ILE A 11 59.37 0.10 23.42
C ILE A 11 60.72 -0.68 23.54
N PRO A 12 61.30 -1.44 22.56
CA PRO A 12 61.59 -1.00 21.16
C PRO A 12 61.68 -2.06 20.03
N ALA A 13 61.75 -1.59 18.78
CA ALA A 13 62.86 -1.86 17.83
C ALA A 13 62.57 -1.30 16.43
N GLN A 14 63.42 -0.38 15.96
CA GLN A 14 63.63 -0.08 14.55
C GLN A 14 64.55 -1.13 13.94
N GLU A 15 64.30 -1.56 12.69
CA GLU A 15 65.38 -1.72 11.69
C GLU A 15 64.88 -1.84 10.24
N ASN A 16 65.52 -1.01 9.40
CA ASN A 16 65.85 -1.08 7.97
C ASN A 16 64.82 -0.93 6.82
N SER A 17 65.24 -0.03 5.93
CA SER A 17 64.82 0.53 4.62
C SER A 17 64.65 -0.51 3.48
N PRO A 18 64.12 -0.20 2.25
CA PRO A 18 64.15 1.09 1.52
C PRO A 18 62.88 1.53 0.71
N GLN A 19 62.82 2.81 0.32
CA GLN A 19 62.00 3.32 -0.81
C GLN A 19 62.68 3.00 -2.16
N PRO A 20 62.06 2.99 -3.38
CA PRO A 20 60.96 3.83 -3.94
C PRO A 20 60.02 3.00 -4.89
N PRO A 21 59.23 3.49 -5.91
CA PRO A 21 59.06 4.83 -6.48
C PRO A 21 57.60 5.30 -6.74
N LYS A 22 57.53 6.55 -7.22
CA LYS A 22 56.37 7.36 -7.62
C LYS A 22 55.48 6.71 -8.69
N ASP A 23 54.25 7.22 -8.69
CA ASP A 23 53.26 7.23 -9.78
C ASP A 23 52.34 6.02 -9.91
N ALA A 24 51.32 6.01 -9.05
CA ALA A 24 49.96 5.76 -9.48
C ALA A 24 49.02 6.56 -8.57
N ALA A 25 48.07 7.27 -9.19
CA ALA A 25 47.06 8.08 -8.54
C ALA A 25 46.37 7.32 -7.39
N ALA A 26 46.90 7.44 -6.18
CA ALA A 26 46.23 6.98 -4.99
C ALA A 26 45.09 7.96 -4.75
N ALA A 27 43.89 7.56 -5.18
CA ALA A 27 42.63 8.13 -4.71
C ALA A 27 42.80 8.43 -3.21
N ARG A 28 42.88 9.71 -2.86
CA ARG A 28 43.10 10.15 -1.48
C ARG A 28 41.93 9.60 -0.68
N LYS A 29 42.11 8.47 -0.01
CA LYS A 29 41.07 7.86 0.81
C LYS A 29 40.77 8.85 1.93
N TYR A 30 39.58 9.43 1.86
CA TYR A 30 39.12 10.37 2.87
C TYR A 30 39.08 9.65 4.22
N HIS A 31 39.80 10.19 5.20
CA HIS A 31 39.93 9.59 6.53
C HIS A 31 39.24 10.45 7.58
N GLY A 32 38.08 11.01 7.24
CA GLY A 32 37.20 11.68 8.20
C GLY A 32 36.21 10.71 8.87
N PRO A 33 35.42 11.18 9.84
CA PRO A 33 34.36 10.39 10.47
C PRO A 33 33.45 9.77 9.39
N LEU A 34 32.89 8.59 9.68
CA LEU A 34 32.09 7.80 8.72
C LEU A 34 30.96 8.57 8.03
N PHE A 35 30.53 9.71 8.61
CA PHE A 35 29.42 10.54 8.14
C PHE A 35 29.85 11.85 7.47
N ASP A 36 31.14 12.09 7.30
CA ASP A 36 31.63 13.29 6.63
C ASP A 36 31.91 12.95 5.16
N PHE A 37 30.93 13.21 4.30
CA PHE A 37 31.01 12.88 2.89
C PHE A 37 31.81 13.97 2.17
N PRO A 38 32.78 13.61 1.30
CA PRO A 38 33.55 14.60 0.55
C PRO A 38 32.60 15.50 -0.26
N PHE A 39 32.82 16.82 -0.16
CA PHE A 39 32.03 17.86 -0.83
C PHE A 39 32.16 17.79 -2.36
N PHE A 40 31.51 16.82 -3.01
CA PHE A 40 31.37 16.78 -4.47
C PHE A 40 30.20 17.65 -4.97
N THR A 41 29.38 18.20 -4.08
CA THR A 41 28.12 18.88 -4.46
C THR A 41 28.21 20.40 -4.56
N ARG A 42 29.38 21.03 -4.39
CA ARG A 42 29.50 22.48 -4.55
C ARG A 42 30.08 22.87 -5.91
N LYS A 43 29.25 22.73 -6.94
CA LYS A 43 29.29 23.57 -8.16
C LYS A 43 27.86 23.98 -8.51
N HIS A 44 27.27 24.77 -7.64
CA HIS A 44 26.11 25.57 -7.99
C HIS A 44 26.65 26.96 -8.29
N ASP A 45 26.68 27.32 -9.58
CA ASP A 45 26.58 28.68 -10.11
C ASP A 45 26.92 28.61 -11.60
N THR A 46 25.89 28.56 -12.45
CA THR A 46 25.74 29.31 -13.71
C THR A 46 24.54 28.74 -14.50
N TYR A 47 23.63 29.65 -14.83
CA TYR A 47 22.36 29.47 -15.52
C TYR A 47 22.43 28.67 -16.83
N GLY A 48 21.43 27.83 -17.08
CA GLY A 48 21.20 27.23 -18.40
C GLY A 48 20.08 26.20 -18.40
N SER A 49 18.91 26.60 -18.92
CA SER A 49 17.77 25.72 -19.22
C SER A 49 18.19 24.51 -20.06
N ALA A 50 18.06 23.30 -19.51
CA ALA A 50 18.04 22.05 -20.28
C ALA A 50 17.07 21.06 -19.62
N THR A 51 15.86 20.99 -20.18
CA THR A 51 14.97 19.85 -20.04
C THR A 51 15.60 18.64 -20.70
N ALA A 52 16.20 17.74 -19.93
CA ALA A 52 16.44 16.36 -20.34
C ALA A 52 16.73 15.46 -19.14
N ASN A 53 15.69 14.72 -18.74
CA ASN A 53 15.80 13.32 -18.37
C ASN A 53 16.78 12.93 -17.24
N ALA A 54 16.50 13.41 -16.02
CA ALA A 54 16.95 12.71 -14.82
C ALA A 54 16.07 11.47 -14.63
N ASN A 55 16.44 10.35 -15.26
CA ASN A 55 15.91 9.03 -14.97
C ASN A 55 16.30 8.63 -13.53
N ASN A 56 15.52 9.10 -12.56
CA ASN A 56 15.57 8.62 -11.19
C ASN A 56 14.89 7.25 -11.15
N ASN A 57 15.64 6.19 -11.48
CA ASN A 57 15.21 4.79 -11.44
C ASN A 57 15.02 4.23 -10.00
N LEU A 58 14.64 5.08 -9.03
CA LEU A 58 14.22 4.65 -7.69
C LEU A 58 12.71 4.82 -7.57
N THR A 59 11.96 4.28 -8.53
CA THR A 59 10.52 4.10 -8.36
C THR A 59 10.35 2.89 -7.45
N LEU A 60 9.91 3.10 -6.22
CA LEU A 60 9.40 2.01 -5.38
C LEU A 60 8.33 1.29 -6.19
N ALA A 61 8.53 -0.01 -6.45
CA ALA A 61 7.61 -0.82 -7.26
C ALA A 61 6.22 -1.00 -6.60
N TYR A 62 6.06 -0.53 -5.36
CA TYR A 62 4.82 -0.63 -4.60
C TYR A 62 4.05 0.69 -4.70
N ASP A 63 2.85 0.64 -5.26
CA ASP A 63 1.86 1.70 -5.06
C ASP A 63 1.27 1.54 -3.65
N ILE A 64 1.37 2.60 -2.85
CA ILE A 64 0.83 2.64 -1.48
C ILE A 64 -0.69 2.37 -1.48
N LYS A 65 -1.40 2.82 -2.53
CA LYS A 65 -2.84 2.61 -2.65
C LYS A 65 -3.17 1.13 -2.77
N ASP A 66 -2.45 0.43 -3.63
CA ASP A 66 -2.66 -0.99 -3.87
C ASP A 66 -2.34 -1.80 -2.61
N LEU A 67 -1.25 -1.47 -1.93
CA LEU A 67 -0.85 -2.13 -0.69
C LEU A 67 -1.89 -1.97 0.43
N ILE A 68 -2.47 -0.77 0.58
CA ILE A 68 -3.54 -0.53 1.57
C ILE A 68 -4.82 -1.29 1.21
N CYS A 69 -5.17 -1.34 -0.08
CA CYS A 69 -6.34 -2.06 -0.55
C CYS A 69 -6.21 -3.57 -0.31
N GLU A 70 -5.06 -4.16 -0.60
CA GLU A 70 -4.79 -5.59 -0.40
C GLU A 70 -4.84 -5.97 1.07
N GLU A 71 -4.08 -5.28 1.93
CA GLU A 71 -4.06 -5.54 3.38
C GLU A 71 -5.45 -5.32 4.00
N GLY A 72 -6.15 -4.25 3.57
CA GLY A 72 -7.52 -3.97 3.99
C GLY A 72 -8.47 -5.11 3.63
N ALA A 73 -8.41 -5.61 2.39
CA ALA A 73 -9.25 -6.71 1.94
C ALA A 73 -9.04 -7.98 2.76
N GLU A 74 -7.78 -8.35 3.03
CA GLU A 74 -7.44 -9.50 3.85
C GLU A 74 -7.98 -9.36 5.28
N PHE A 75 -7.78 -8.20 5.90
CA PHE A 75 -8.30 -7.94 7.25
C PHE A 75 -9.83 -8.02 7.32
N PHE A 76 -10.54 -7.40 6.36
CA PHE A 76 -12.00 -7.44 6.33
C PHE A 76 -12.54 -8.85 6.05
N ASN A 77 -11.90 -9.61 5.16
CA ASN A 77 -12.27 -10.99 4.87
C ASN A 77 -12.10 -11.91 6.07
N LYS A 78 -10.99 -11.78 6.79
CA LYS A 78 -10.75 -12.51 8.03
C LYS A 78 -11.80 -12.18 9.07
N LYS A 79 -12.03 -10.88 9.32
CA LYS A 79 -13.03 -10.40 10.28
C LYS A 79 -14.44 -10.90 9.94
N ARG A 80 -14.83 -10.85 8.66
CA ARG A 80 -16.12 -11.36 8.16
C ARG A 80 -16.27 -12.85 8.44
N THR A 81 -15.24 -13.64 8.14
CA THR A 81 -15.23 -15.09 8.35
C THR A 81 -15.37 -15.44 9.83
N ASP A 82 -14.64 -14.74 10.70
CA ASP A 82 -14.72 -14.95 12.15
C ASP A 82 -16.08 -14.56 12.72
N CYS A 83 -16.68 -13.45 12.24
CA CYS A 83 -18.04 -13.05 12.59
C CYS A 83 -19.07 -14.10 12.16
N LEU A 84 -18.98 -14.60 10.92
CA LEU A 84 -19.85 -15.67 10.41
C LEU A 84 -19.74 -16.94 11.25
N LYS A 85 -18.52 -17.38 11.61
CA LYS A 85 -18.30 -18.53 12.49
C LYS A 85 -18.99 -18.36 13.84
N LYS A 86 -18.88 -17.19 14.46
CA LYS A 86 -19.52 -16.88 15.75
C LYS A 86 -21.05 -16.91 15.65
N ILE A 87 -21.61 -16.25 14.64
CA ILE A 87 -23.07 -16.20 14.42
C ILE A 87 -23.62 -17.60 14.16
N ASN A 88 -23.00 -18.36 13.24
CA ASN A 88 -23.41 -19.73 12.93
C ASN A 88 -23.31 -20.64 14.15
N GLY A 89 -22.25 -20.49 14.97
CA GLY A 89 -22.11 -21.23 16.21
C GLY A 89 -23.22 -20.93 17.23
N LEU A 90 -23.65 -19.67 17.35
CA LEU A 90 -24.78 -19.30 18.23
C LEU A 90 -26.11 -19.84 17.72
N LEU A 91 -26.37 -19.73 16.41
CA LEU A 91 -27.59 -20.23 15.79
C LEU A 91 -27.69 -21.76 15.87
N ALA A 92 -26.59 -22.49 15.66
CA ALA A 92 -26.55 -23.94 15.80
C ALA A 92 -26.85 -24.39 17.24
N LYS A 93 -26.19 -23.80 18.23
CA LYS A 93 -26.46 -24.09 19.66
C LYS A 93 -27.89 -23.73 20.06
N ASN A 94 -28.48 -22.71 19.44
CA ASN A 94 -29.87 -22.35 19.67
C ASN A 94 -30.84 -23.37 19.08
N LEU A 95 -30.54 -23.92 17.91
CA LEU A 95 -31.38 -24.96 17.29
C LEU A 95 -31.53 -26.18 18.22
N GLU A 96 -30.45 -26.55 18.92
CA GLU A 96 -30.43 -27.64 19.90
C GLU A 96 -31.18 -27.31 21.20
N ARG A 97 -30.92 -26.13 21.79
CA ARG A 97 -31.31 -25.83 23.18
C ARG A 97 -32.43 -24.80 23.33
N LYS A 98 -32.81 -24.09 22.25
CA LYS A 98 -33.83 -23.03 22.19
C LYS A 98 -33.74 -21.95 23.28
N ARG A 99 -32.52 -21.60 23.74
CA ARG A 99 -32.27 -20.64 24.85
C ARG A 99 -32.21 -19.16 24.45
N ILE A 100 -32.10 -18.87 23.16
CA ILE A 100 -31.98 -17.50 22.62
C ILE A 100 -33.39 -17.02 22.28
N ARG A 101 -33.70 -15.78 22.66
CA ARG A 101 -34.99 -15.15 22.34
C ARG A 101 -35.21 -15.11 20.82
N PRO A 102 -36.46 -15.32 20.33
CA PRO A 102 -36.75 -15.33 18.90
C PRO A 102 -36.35 -14.05 18.15
N ASP A 103 -36.50 -12.88 18.78
CA ASP A 103 -36.11 -11.60 18.17
C ASP A 103 -34.61 -11.48 17.95
N LEU A 104 -33.81 -12.04 18.87
CA LEU A 104 -32.36 -12.09 18.75
C LEU A 104 -31.92 -13.11 17.69
N VAL A 105 -32.60 -14.25 17.57
CA VAL A 105 -32.36 -15.23 16.50
C VAL A 105 -32.56 -14.59 15.12
N LEU A 106 -33.65 -13.84 14.95
CA LEU A 106 -33.92 -13.13 13.68
C LEU A 106 -32.82 -12.11 13.37
N ARG A 107 -32.38 -11.32 14.36
CA ARG A 107 -31.26 -10.37 14.18
C ARG A 107 -29.97 -11.08 13.77
N LEU A 108 -29.64 -12.21 14.40
CA LEU A 108 -28.47 -13.02 14.05
C LEU A 108 -28.55 -13.55 12.61
N GLN A 109 -29.71 -14.04 12.18
CA GLN A 109 -29.93 -14.50 10.80
C GLN A 109 -29.82 -13.37 9.77
N ILE A 110 -30.31 -12.18 10.11
CA ILE A 110 -30.16 -10.99 9.26
C ILE A 110 -28.68 -10.62 9.12
N GLU A 111 -27.93 -10.58 10.22
CA GLU A 111 -26.49 -10.28 10.18
C GLU A 111 -25.70 -11.34 9.41
N GLU A 112 -26.02 -12.62 9.55
CA GLU A 112 -25.45 -13.70 8.72
C GLU A 112 -25.67 -13.43 7.23
N LYS A 113 -26.92 -13.11 6.83
CA LYS A 113 -27.25 -12.80 5.44
C LYS A 113 -26.53 -11.55 4.94
N LYS A 114 -26.44 -10.49 5.74
CA LYS A 114 -25.68 -9.27 5.38
C LYS A 114 -24.22 -9.59 5.09
N LEU A 115 -23.55 -10.34 5.98
CA LEU A 115 -22.15 -10.71 5.80
C LEU A 115 -21.93 -11.58 4.55
N ARG A 116 -22.86 -12.48 4.22
CA ARG A 116 -22.80 -13.28 2.99
C ARG A 116 -23.01 -12.47 1.72
N LEU A 117 -23.87 -11.45 1.78
CA LEU A 117 -24.22 -10.62 0.62
C LEU A 117 -23.25 -9.45 0.39
N SER A 118 -22.35 -9.17 1.34
CA SER A 118 -21.41 -8.04 1.26
C SER A 118 -20.60 -8.03 -0.04
N ASP A 119 -20.07 -9.17 -0.48
CA ASP A 119 -19.24 -9.26 -1.70
C ASP A 119 -20.07 -9.02 -2.96
N LEU A 120 -21.30 -9.56 -2.99
CA LEU A 120 -22.25 -9.32 -4.08
C LEU A 120 -22.62 -7.82 -4.14
N GLN A 121 -22.88 -7.21 -2.97
CA GLN A 121 -23.21 -5.80 -2.87
C GLN A 121 -22.06 -4.92 -3.38
N SER A 122 -20.81 -5.22 -3.03
CA SER A 122 -19.65 -4.48 -3.55
C SER A 122 -19.61 -4.55 -5.07
N ARG A 123 -19.64 -5.76 -5.64
CA ARG A 123 -19.58 -5.94 -7.10
C ARG A 123 -20.70 -5.20 -7.84
N VAL A 124 -21.92 -5.23 -7.30
CA VAL A 124 -23.05 -4.51 -7.91
C VAL A 124 -22.84 -3.00 -7.83
N ARG A 125 -22.32 -2.47 -6.72
CA ARG A 125 -21.98 -1.05 -6.60
C ARG A 125 -20.88 -0.65 -7.58
N ASP A 126 -19.78 -1.41 -7.63
CA ASP A 126 -18.65 -1.15 -8.52
C ASP A 126 -19.08 -1.14 -9.98
N GLU A 127 -19.96 -2.07 -10.38
CA GLU A 127 -20.50 -2.15 -11.73
C GLU A 127 -21.41 -0.95 -12.06
N VAL A 128 -22.29 -0.55 -11.13
CA VAL A 128 -23.14 0.63 -11.31
C VAL A 128 -22.29 1.90 -11.41
N ASP A 129 -21.29 2.06 -10.56
CA ASP A 129 -20.40 3.22 -10.57
C ASP A 129 -19.58 3.28 -11.87
N ARG A 130 -19.10 2.12 -12.35
CA ARG A 130 -18.40 2.01 -13.63
C ARG A 130 -19.29 2.44 -14.80
N GLN A 131 -20.52 1.93 -14.86
CA GLN A 131 -21.50 2.29 -15.90
C GLN A 131 -21.88 3.77 -15.80
N GLN A 132 -22.06 4.30 -14.60
CA GLN A 132 -22.37 5.70 -14.39
C GLN A 132 -21.23 6.60 -14.86
N GLN A 133 -19.98 6.25 -14.53
CA GLN A 133 -18.81 6.98 -14.99
C GLN A 133 -18.67 6.95 -16.52
N GLU A 134 -18.96 5.80 -17.14
CA GLU A 134 -18.99 5.66 -18.60
C GLU A 134 -20.01 6.64 -19.21
N ILE A 135 -21.25 6.65 -18.69
CA ILE A 135 -22.32 7.56 -19.14
C ILE A 135 -21.92 9.03 -18.93
N MET A 136 -21.36 9.37 -17.77
CA MET A 136 -20.92 10.73 -17.45
C MET A 136 -19.77 11.21 -18.33
N SER A 137 -18.93 10.30 -18.81
CA SER A 137 -17.84 10.59 -19.74
C SER A 137 -18.27 10.72 -21.20
N MET A 138 -19.51 10.36 -21.53
CA MET A 138 -20.01 10.41 -22.91
C MET A 138 -20.14 11.85 -23.41
N PRO A 139 -19.71 12.15 -24.66
CA PRO A 139 -20.01 13.43 -25.30
C PRO A 139 -21.52 13.61 -25.56
N ASP A 140 -21.96 14.87 -25.69
CA ASP A 140 -23.38 15.26 -25.83
C ASP A 140 -24.19 14.47 -26.86
N ARG A 141 -23.61 14.19 -28.03
CA ARG A 141 -24.32 13.53 -29.14
C ARG A 141 -24.54 12.03 -28.86
N PRO A 142 -23.51 11.23 -28.50
CA PRO A 142 -23.68 9.87 -27.98
C PRO A 142 -24.64 9.78 -26.79
N TYR A 143 -24.50 10.66 -25.79
CA TYR A 143 -25.36 10.67 -24.60
C TYR A 143 -26.84 10.82 -24.97
N ARG A 144 -27.19 11.80 -25.82
CA ARG A 144 -28.57 11.97 -26.30
C ARG A 144 -29.12 10.75 -27.03
N LYS A 145 -28.28 10.03 -27.79
CA LYS A 145 -28.70 8.80 -28.48
C LYS A 145 -28.95 7.67 -27.47
N PHE A 146 -28.09 7.55 -26.45
CA PHE A 146 -28.24 6.59 -25.36
C PHE A 146 -29.55 6.83 -24.58
N VAL A 147 -29.83 8.07 -24.16
CA VAL A 147 -31.07 8.42 -23.42
C VAL A 147 -32.32 8.00 -24.21
N ARG A 148 -32.40 8.34 -25.50
CA ARG A 148 -33.53 7.93 -26.36
C ARG A 148 -33.66 6.42 -26.50
N LEU A 149 -32.55 5.68 -26.47
CA LEU A 149 -32.58 4.23 -26.51
C LEU A 149 -33.17 3.68 -25.21
N CYS A 150 -32.72 4.16 -24.05
CA CYS A 150 -33.26 3.79 -22.75
C CYS A 150 -34.76 4.10 -22.64
N GLU A 151 -35.20 5.26 -23.13
CA GLU A 151 -36.62 5.62 -23.17
C GLU A 151 -37.45 4.62 -23.97
N ARG A 152 -36.98 4.21 -25.15
CA ARG A 152 -37.64 3.19 -25.97
C ARG A 152 -37.69 1.83 -25.28
N GLN A 153 -36.57 1.38 -24.70
CA GLN A 153 -36.52 0.11 -23.97
C GLN A 153 -37.46 0.09 -22.77
N ARG A 154 -37.57 1.20 -22.04
CA ARG A 154 -38.52 1.35 -20.93
C ARG A 154 -39.97 1.21 -21.40
N LEU A 155 -40.32 1.84 -22.52
CA LEU A 155 -41.66 1.71 -23.11
C LEU A 155 -41.94 0.28 -23.58
N GLU A 156 -40.94 -0.41 -24.14
CA GLU A 156 -41.05 -1.80 -24.58
C GLU A 156 -41.26 -2.75 -23.39
N MET A 157 -40.47 -2.60 -22.32
CA MET A 157 -40.58 -3.41 -21.11
C MET A 157 -41.94 -3.24 -20.43
N ASN A 158 -42.45 -2.00 -20.36
CA ASN A 158 -43.78 -1.71 -19.81
C ASN A 158 -44.93 -2.32 -20.63
N ARG A 159 -44.69 -2.75 -21.88
CA ARG A 159 -45.68 -3.47 -22.70
C ARG A 159 -45.65 -4.98 -22.47
N GLN A 160 -44.60 -5.51 -21.84
CA GLN A 160 -44.41 -6.94 -21.58
C GLN A 160 -44.84 -7.36 -20.17
N VAL A 161 -45.22 -6.40 -19.32
CA VAL A 161 -45.73 -6.59 -17.95
C VAL A 161 -47.24 -6.31 -17.95
#